data_AF-X1R1G2-F1
#
_entry.id   AF-X1R1G2-F1
#
_cell.length_a   1.000
_cell.length_b   1.000
_cell.length_c   1.000
_cell.angle_alpha   90.00
_cell.angle_beta   90.00
_cell.angle_gamma   90.00
#
_symmetry.space_group_name_H-M   'P 1'
#
loop_
_entity.id
_entity.type
_entity.pdbx_description
1 polymer ?
#
loop_
_entity_poly.entity_id
_entity_poly.type
_entity_poly.pdbx_seq_one_letter_code
_entity_poly.pdbx_strand_id
1 'polypeptide(L)'
;EAADPPYKLNQLIVRFAAKADGKHLSLTERNNQVISSLSGGAVKRSFRIVPGLSVVKLPAGMTVGEALQRLNRAEGVLYAEPDYKVRAFSNFPNDPNFDKLWGMHNTGQTGGTADADIDAPEAWDISTGSSEIIVAVIDTGVDYDHNDLSANMWVNGGEIPDNDIDDDDNGYVDDVYGYDFYNNDEDPMDDHYHGTHCAGTIGAVGNNGEGVLGVCWDVRIMALKFLDAAGYGWSSD
;
A
#
# COMPACT_ATOMS: atom_id res chain seq x y z
N GLU A 1 14.10 27.18 -12.44
CA GLU A 1 14.94 26.91 -11.25
C GLU A 1 15.00 25.41 -11.04
N ALA A 2 16.13 24.83 -10.68
CA ALA A 2 16.18 23.42 -10.31
C ALA A 2 15.42 23.27 -8.98
N ALA A 3 14.41 22.40 -8.93
CA ALA A 3 13.66 22.13 -7.72
C ALA A 3 14.60 21.69 -6.59
N ASP A 4 14.37 22.17 -5.37
CA ASP A 4 15.08 21.69 -4.20
C ASP A 4 14.94 20.16 -4.12
N PRO A 5 16.04 19.42 -3.87
CA PRO A 5 15.97 17.97 -3.76
C PRO A 5 15.05 17.57 -2.61
N PRO A 6 14.30 16.46 -2.73
CA PRO A 6 13.34 16.01 -1.72
C PRO A 6 14.01 15.44 -0.45
N TYR A 7 15.31 15.65 -0.26
CA TYR A 7 16.12 15.13 0.84
C TYR A 7 17.19 16.14 1.27
N LYS A 8 17.75 15.98 2.47
CA LYS A 8 18.83 16.83 2.95
C LYS A 8 20.13 16.55 2.19
N LEU A 9 20.74 17.61 1.66
CA LEU A 9 21.98 17.54 0.88
C LEU A 9 23.23 17.13 1.66
N ASN A 10 23.20 17.23 2.99
CA ASN A 10 24.39 17.10 3.85
C ASN A 10 24.31 15.97 4.88
N GLN A 11 23.31 15.10 4.80
CA GLN A 11 23.19 13.95 5.68
C GLN A 11 22.43 12.79 5.06
N LEU A 12 22.69 11.60 5.59
CA LEU A 12 22.05 10.33 5.24
C LEU A 12 21.53 9.63 6.49
N ILE A 13 20.62 8.69 6.30
CA ILE A 13 20.28 7.66 7.27
C ILE A 13 21.11 6.42 6.94
N VAL A 14 21.79 5.84 7.93
CA VAL A 14 22.70 4.71 7.74
C VAL A 14 22.43 3.67 8.83
N ARG A 15 22.21 2.41 8.42
CA ARG A 15 22.06 1.28 9.33
C ARG A 15 23.34 0.44 9.31
N PHE A 16 24.00 0.37 10.46
CA PHE A 16 25.22 -0.41 10.64
C PHE A 16 24.89 -1.84 11.10
N ALA A 17 25.66 -2.81 10.61
CA ALA A 17 25.55 -4.20 11.03
C ALA A 17 26.01 -4.37 12.48
N ALA A 18 25.51 -5.41 13.14
CA ALA A 18 26.10 -5.90 14.38
C ALA A 18 27.46 -6.55 14.08
N LYS A 19 28.30 -6.65 15.11
CA LYS A 19 29.53 -7.45 15.07
C LYS A 19 29.19 -8.93 14.91
N ALA A 20 30.18 -9.73 14.53
CA ALA A 20 30.03 -11.18 14.41
C ALA A 20 29.60 -11.87 15.71
N ASP A 21 29.87 -11.25 16.88
CA ASP A 21 29.43 -11.73 18.19
C ASP A 21 27.99 -11.29 18.56
N GLY A 22 27.26 -10.70 17.61
CA GLY A 22 25.90 -10.19 17.77
C GLY A 22 25.81 -8.83 18.49
N LYS A 23 26.92 -8.28 18.99
CA LYS A 23 26.89 -6.98 19.68
C LYS A 23 26.85 -5.82 18.69
N HIS A 24 26.09 -4.78 19.02
CA HIS A 24 26.08 -3.57 18.22
C HIS A 24 27.38 -2.79 18.35
N LEU A 25 27.77 -2.13 17.26
CA LEU A 25 28.87 -1.18 17.26
C LEU A 25 28.56 -0.02 18.22
N SER A 26 29.57 0.36 19.01
CA SER A 26 29.57 1.58 19.79
C SER A 26 29.47 2.81 18.88
N LEU A 27 29.13 3.97 19.46
CA LEU A 27 29.11 5.23 18.70
C LEU A 27 30.48 5.54 18.08
N THR A 28 31.57 5.30 18.82
CA THR A 28 32.94 5.50 18.34
C THR A 28 33.26 4.60 17.15
N GLU A 29 32.90 3.33 17.21
CA GLU A 29 33.13 2.39 16.10
C GLU A 29 32.37 2.79 14.84
N ARG A 30 31.08 3.15 14.99
CA ARG A 30 30.29 3.66 13.85
C ARG A 30 30.87 4.95 13.28
N ASN A 31 31.33 5.86 14.13
CA ASN A 31 31.93 7.11 13.68
C ASN A 31 33.24 6.87 12.92
N ASN A 32 34.07 5.93 13.38
CA ASN A 32 35.29 5.54 12.67
C ASN A 32 34.98 4.92 11.30
N GLN A 33 33.92 4.12 11.20
CA GLN A 33 33.48 3.51 9.95
C GLN A 33 32.92 4.54 8.96
N VAL A 34 32.24 5.58 9.44
CA VAL A 34 31.85 6.73 8.61
C VAL A 34 33.09 7.43 8.06
N ILE A 35 34.05 7.75 8.93
CA ILE A 35 35.28 8.45 8.54
C ILE A 35 36.08 7.63 7.53
N SER A 36 36.20 6.31 7.71
CA SER A 36 36.90 5.45 6.76
C SER A 36 36.19 5.39 5.40
N SER A 37 34.86 5.30 5.40
CA SER A 37 34.06 5.15 4.17
C SER A 37 33.97 6.45 3.36
N LEU A 38 33.87 7.59 4.05
CA LEU A 38 33.63 8.90 3.41
C LEU A 38 34.86 9.81 3.39
N SER A 39 35.98 9.39 3.99
CA SER A 39 37.16 10.25 4.22
C SER A 39 36.80 11.53 5.01
N GLY A 40 35.87 11.40 5.97
CA GLY A 40 35.35 12.47 6.80
C GLY A 40 33.92 12.21 7.28
N GLY A 41 33.20 13.27 7.65
CA GLY A 41 31.83 13.15 8.17
C GLY A 41 31.79 12.69 9.61
N ALA A 42 30.58 12.52 10.14
CA ALA A 42 30.38 12.05 11.51
C ALA A 42 28.97 11.50 11.73
N VAL A 43 28.83 10.60 12.70
CA VAL A 43 27.53 10.23 13.25
C VAL A 43 26.99 11.42 14.05
N LYS A 44 25.86 11.98 13.61
CA LYS A 44 25.19 13.14 14.24
C LYS A 44 24.20 12.70 15.31
N ARG A 45 23.50 11.59 15.08
CA ARG A 45 22.46 11.05 15.96
C ARG A 45 22.38 9.54 15.79
N SER A 46 21.94 8.82 16.83
CA SER A 46 21.58 7.41 16.76
C SER A 46 20.16 7.19 17.27
N PHE A 47 19.47 6.19 16.73
CA PHE A 47 18.14 5.79 17.17
C PHE A 47 18.24 4.57 18.07
N ARG A 48 17.50 4.56 19.19
CA ARG A 48 17.52 3.46 20.16
C ARG A 48 16.56 2.33 19.79
N ILE A 49 15.41 2.68 19.20
CA ILE A 49 14.36 1.74 18.79
C ILE A 49 14.84 0.81 17.69
N VAL A 50 15.64 1.32 16.75
CA VAL A 50 16.27 0.53 15.69
C VAL A 50 17.78 0.49 15.95
N PRO A 51 18.30 -0.59 16.57
CA PRO A 51 19.72 -0.71 16.85
C PRO A 51 20.57 -0.60 15.57
N GLY A 52 21.70 0.08 15.67
CA GLY A 52 22.58 0.32 14.52
C GLY A 52 22.15 1.46 13.60
N LEU A 53 20.93 2.01 13.72
CA LEU A 53 20.47 3.13 12.87
C LEU A 53 21.00 4.47 13.35
N SER A 54 21.51 5.27 12.41
CA SER A 54 22.17 6.54 12.68
C SER A 54 21.95 7.58 11.58
N VAL A 55 21.89 8.85 11.97
CA VAL A 55 22.00 9.99 11.05
C VAL A 55 23.49 10.30 10.88
N VAL A 56 23.97 10.28 9.64
CA VAL A 56 25.37 10.55 9.29
C VAL A 56 25.45 11.89 8.56
N LYS A 57 26.25 12.82 9.10
CA LYS A 57 26.60 14.08 8.42
C LYS A 57 27.72 13.83 7.42
N LEU A 58 27.54 14.31 6.19
CA LEU A 58 28.50 14.16 5.11
C LEU A 58 29.70 15.13 5.25
N PRO A 59 30.89 14.75 4.73
CA PRO A 59 32.00 15.68 4.54
C PRO A 59 31.60 16.87 3.65
N ALA A 60 32.25 18.02 3.84
CA ALA A 60 32.02 19.19 2.99
C ALA A 60 32.36 18.87 1.52
N GLY A 61 31.47 19.27 0.60
CA GLY A 61 31.65 19.06 -0.84
C GLY A 61 31.25 17.68 -1.37
N MET A 62 30.95 16.71 -0.50
CA MET A 62 30.47 15.39 -0.91
C MET A 62 28.97 15.40 -1.22
N THR A 63 28.58 14.83 -2.36
CA THR A 63 27.17 14.70 -2.73
C THR A 63 26.51 13.50 -2.05
N VAL A 64 25.17 13.55 -1.89
CA VAL A 64 24.37 12.41 -1.43
C VAL A 64 24.61 11.17 -2.29
N GLY A 65 24.62 11.32 -3.63
CA GLY A 65 24.87 10.22 -4.56
C GLY A 65 26.22 9.55 -4.37
N GLU A 66 27.31 10.31 -4.22
CA GLU A 66 28.63 9.75 -3.91
C GLU A 66 28.65 9.03 -2.57
N ALA A 67 28.08 9.65 -1.52
CA ALA A 67 28.08 9.07 -0.18
C ALA A 67 27.31 7.75 -0.13
N LEU A 68 26.16 7.67 -0.83
CA LEU A 68 25.38 6.45 -0.96
C LEU A 68 26.18 5.33 -1.65
N GLN A 69 26.87 5.63 -2.74
CA GLN A 69 27.70 4.63 -3.44
C GLN A 69 28.81 4.07 -2.54
N ARG A 70 29.43 4.91 -1.71
CA ARG A 70 30.52 4.49 -0.81
C ARG A 70 29.99 3.70 0.39
N LEU A 71 28.95 4.20 1.07
CA LEU A 71 28.41 3.56 2.27
C LEU A 71 27.68 2.25 1.97
N ASN A 72 26.90 2.18 0.89
CA ASN A 72 26.20 0.93 0.53
C ASN A 72 27.14 -0.19 0.06
N ARG A 73 28.41 0.12 -0.19
CA ARG A 73 29.47 -0.87 -0.50
C ARG A 73 30.42 -1.09 0.67
N ALA A 74 30.27 -0.36 1.78
CA ALA A 74 31.16 -0.44 2.91
C ALA A 74 30.85 -1.68 3.75
N GLU A 75 31.88 -2.43 4.10
CA GLU A 75 31.74 -3.56 5.02
C GLU A 75 31.16 -3.07 6.36
N GLY A 76 30.18 -3.81 6.90
CA GLY A 76 29.50 -3.48 8.14
C GLY A 76 28.42 -2.39 8.03
N VAL A 77 28.07 -1.93 6.82
CA VAL A 77 26.87 -1.13 6.57
C VAL A 77 25.81 -2.04 5.95
N LEU A 78 24.62 -2.09 6.53
CA LEU A 78 23.49 -2.85 5.98
C LEU A 78 22.83 -2.06 4.84
N TYR A 79 22.60 -0.77 5.07
CA TYR A 79 22.14 0.17 4.03
C TYR A 79 22.43 1.62 4.44
N ALA A 80 22.44 2.48 3.44
CA ALA A 80 22.42 3.93 3.55
C ALA A 80 21.38 4.49 2.56
N GLU A 81 20.61 5.47 3.01
CA GLU A 81 19.53 6.11 2.25
C GLU A 81 19.51 7.63 2.49
N PRO A 82 18.95 8.43 1.57
CA PRO A 82 18.74 9.86 1.80
C PRO A 82 17.88 10.15 3.04
N ASP A 83 18.17 11.25 3.73
CA ASP A 83 17.27 11.80 4.75
C ASP A 83 16.19 12.66 4.08
N TYR A 84 15.09 12.03 3.70
CA TYR A 84 14.00 12.67 2.98
C TYR A 84 13.26 13.73 3.81
N LYS A 85 12.81 14.78 3.12
CA LYS A 85 11.88 15.75 3.67
C LYS A 85 10.51 15.10 3.74
N VAL A 86 10.11 14.73 4.95
CA VAL A 86 8.73 14.33 5.24
C VAL A 86 7.92 15.57 5.63
N ARG A 87 6.62 15.54 5.34
CA ARG A 87 5.63 16.50 5.83
C ARG A 87 4.57 15.69 6.56
N ALA A 88 4.02 16.23 7.64
CA ALA A 88 2.80 15.68 8.22
C ALA A 88 1.70 15.89 7.17
N PHE A 89 1.40 14.85 6.42
CA PHE A 89 0.14 14.72 5.75
C PHE A 89 -0.75 13.92 6.69
N SER A 90 -2.01 14.29 6.73
CA SER A 90 -3.02 13.56 7.46
C SER A 90 -4.10 13.31 6.43
N ASN A 91 -3.83 12.44 5.46
CA ASN A 91 -4.86 11.87 4.59
C ASN A 91 -5.69 10.88 5.42
N PHE A 92 -6.27 11.38 6.50
CA PHE A 92 -7.29 10.70 7.24
C PHE A 92 -8.57 10.88 6.42
N PRO A 93 -9.18 9.79 5.95
CA PRO A 93 -10.43 9.86 5.22
C PRO A 93 -11.54 10.47 6.09
N ASN A 94 -12.53 11.09 5.45
CA ASN A 94 -13.71 11.62 6.13
C ASN A 94 -14.82 10.56 6.35
N ASP A 95 -14.54 9.29 6.05
CA ASP A 95 -15.50 8.19 6.10
C ASP A 95 -15.89 7.86 7.56
N PRO A 96 -17.19 7.85 7.92
CA PRO A 96 -17.63 7.82 9.32
C PRO A 96 -17.21 6.59 10.13
N ASN A 97 -16.90 5.48 9.47
CA ASN A 97 -16.46 4.25 10.14
C ASN A 97 -14.96 4.00 10.08
N PHE A 98 -14.13 4.93 9.58
CA PHE A 98 -12.68 4.76 9.50
C PHE A 98 -12.05 4.36 10.84
N ASP A 99 -12.48 4.97 11.96
CA ASP A 99 -11.96 4.64 13.29
C ASP A 99 -12.20 3.17 13.69
N LYS A 100 -13.13 2.45 13.04
CA LYS A 100 -13.38 1.03 13.30
C LYS A 100 -12.47 0.10 12.50
N LEU A 101 -11.80 0.61 11.46
CA LEU A 101 -10.95 -0.16 10.54
C LEU A 101 -9.54 -0.33 11.12
N TRP A 102 -9.43 -1.04 12.24
CA TRP A 102 -8.16 -1.27 12.92
C TRP A 102 -7.10 -1.90 12.01
N GLY A 103 -7.49 -2.72 11.03
CA GLY A 103 -6.55 -3.29 10.06
C GLY A 103 -5.87 -2.23 9.17
N MET A 104 -6.54 -1.10 8.94
CA MET A 104 -6.00 0.04 8.18
C MET A 104 -5.17 0.96 9.07
N HIS A 105 -5.69 1.28 10.25
CA HIS A 105 -5.03 2.16 11.22
C HIS A 105 -5.43 1.79 12.65
N ASN A 106 -4.46 1.39 13.47
CA ASN A 106 -4.67 0.85 14.80
C ASN A 106 -4.00 1.72 15.87
N THR A 107 -4.82 2.51 16.55
CA THR A 107 -4.40 3.28 17.73
C THR A 107 -4.69 2.54 19.05
N GLY A 108 -5.02 1.24 18.98
CA GLY A 108 -5.53 0.45 20.10
C GLY A 108 -7.03 0.64 20.36
N GLN A 109 -7.75 1.27 19.44
CA GLN A 109 -9.16 1.67 19.60
C GLN A 109 -10.14 0.50 19.69
N THR A 110 -9.72 -0.70 19.27
CA THR A 110 -10.48 -1.95 19.38
C THR A 110 -9.98 -2.86 20.51
N GLY A 111 -9.08 -2.37 21.38
CA GLY A 111 -8.48 -3.15 22.47
C GLY A 111 -7.27 -4.01 22.06
N GLY A 112 -6.79 -3.85 20.83
CA GLY A 112 -5.59 -4.50 20.31
C GLY A 112 -4.28 -3.81 20.69
N THR A 113 -3.17 -4.26 20.07
CA THR A 113 -1.86 -3.60 20.18
C THR A 113 -1.82 -2.46 19.16
N ALA A 114 -1.59 -1.23 19.61
CA ALA A 114 -1.40 -0.10 18.69
C ALA A 114 -0.24 -0.38 17.72
N ASP A 115 -0.33 0.14 16.49
CA ASP A 115 0.66 -0.07 15.40
C ASP A 115 0.65 -1.51 14.82
N ALA A 116 -0.29 -2.36 15.25
CA ALA A 116 -0.54 -3.66 14.63
C ALA A 116 -1.59 -3.50 13.51
N ASP A 117 -1.18 -2.88 12.41
CA ASP A 117 -1.96 -2.59 11.21
C ASP A 117 -1.06 -2.63 9.95
N ILE A 118 -1.55 -2.12 8.82
CA ILE A 118 -0.82 -2.11 7.54
C ILE A 118 -0.20 -0.75 7.19
N ASP A 119 -0.19 0.22 8.11
CA ASP A 119 0.24 1.61 7.89
C ASP A 119 -0.49 2.25 6.69
N ALA A 120 -1.82 2.07 6.59
CA ALA A 120 -2.58 2.52 5.42
C ALA A 120 -2.57 4.05 5.25
N PRO A 121 -2.79 4.87 6.30
CA PRO A 121 -2.68 6.33 6.19
C PRO A 121 -1.34 6.81 5.64
N GLU A 122 -0.24 6.18 6.07
CA GLU A 122 1.11 6.47 5.61
C GLU A 122 1.28 6.09 4.13
N ALA A 123 0.68 4.97 3.69
CA ALA A 123 0.69 4.57 2.29
C ALA A 123 -0.15 5.52 1.41
N TRP A 124 -1.28 6.02 1.90
CA TRP A 124 -2.16 6.98 1.19
C TRP A 124 -1.54 8.36 1.00
N ASP A 125 -0.47 8.69 1.71
CA ASP A 125 0.36 9.86 1.41
C ASP A 125 1.17 9.70 0.11
N ILE A 126 1.35 8.45 -0.35
CA ILE A 126 2.05 8.11 -1.60
C ILE A 126 1.03 7.88 -2.72
N SER A 127 0.01 7.04 -2.48
CA SER A 127 -1.05 6.74 -3.44
C SER A 127 -2.28 6.19 -2.73
N THR A 128 -3.46 6.60 -3.18
CA THR A 128 -4.75 6.06 -2.75
C THR A 128 -5.32 5.06 -3.76
N GLY A 129 -4.53 4.62 -4.73
CA GLY A 129 -4.98 3.78 -5.84
C GLY A 129 -5.12 4.54 -7.16
N SER A 130 -5.71 3.88 -8.15
CA SER A 130 -5.97 4.39 -9.49
C SER A 130 -7.05 3.55 -10.16
N SER A 131 -8.01 4.20 -10.81
CA SER A 131 -9.02 3.56 -11.68
C SER A 131 -8.45 2.87 -12.92
N GLU A 132 -7.15 3.01 -13.20
CA GLU A 132 -6.45 2.21 -14.22
C GLU A 132 -6.12 0.79 -13.73
N ILE A 133 -6.21 0.55 -12.42
CA ILE A 133 -5.96 -0.77 -11.82
C ILE A 133 -7.28 -1.50 -11.70
N ILE A 134 -7.37 -2.65 -12.37
CA ILE A 134 -8.51 -3.57 -12.27
C ILE A 134 -8.14 -4.70 -11.31
N VAL A 135 -9.01 -4.99 -10.35
CA VAL A 135 -8.91 -6.11 -9.40
C VAL A 135 -10.13 -7.00 -9.57
N ALA A 136 -9.90 -8.25 -9.95
CA ALA A 136 -10.96 -9.25 -10.02
C ALA A 136 -11.24 -9.85 -8.63
N VAL A 137 -12.51 -9.84 -8.22
CA VAL A 137 -13.00 -10.53 -7.02
C VAL A 137 -13.68 -11.81 -7.46
N ILE A 138 -12.97 -12.93 -7.30
CA ILE A 138 -13.47 -14.28 -7.59
C ILE A 138 -14.10 -14.85 -6.32
N ASP A 139 -15.41 -14.71 -6.16
CA ASP A 139 -16.11 -14.99 -4.89
C ASP A 139 -17.61 -15.29 -5.11
N THR A 140 -18.48 -14.89 -4.18
CA THR A 140 -19.94 -15.01 -4.18
C THR A 140 -20.65 -13.94 -5.02
N GLY A 141 -19.90 -13.11 -5.73
CA GLY A 141 -20.40 -11.92 -6.42
C GLY A 141 -20.04 -10.63 -5.69
N VAL A 142 -20.46 -9.49 -6.24
CA VAL A 142 -20.32 -8.18 -5.60
C VAL A 142 -21.61 -7.39 -5.78
N ASP A 143 -22.13 -6.80 -4.71
CA ASP A 143 -23.18 -5.79 -4.79
C ASP A 143 -22.63 -4.52 -5.46
N TYR A 144 -22.73 -4.47 -6.78
CA TYR A 144 -22.24 -3.38 -7.61
C TYR A 144 -23.08 -2.10 -7.48
N ASP A 145 -24.27 -2.18 -6.86
CA ASP A 145 -25.14 -1.03 -6.56
C ASP A 145 -24.89 -0.43 -5.16
N HIS A 146 -24.03 -1.07 -4.35
CA HIS A 146 -23.70 -0.59 -3.01
C HIS A 146 -23.12 0.83 -3.08
N ASN A 147 -23.64 1.74 -2.24
CA ASN A 147 -23.31 3.16 -2.26
C ASN A 147 -21.80 3.42 -2.10
N ASP A 148 -21.14 2.57 -1.30
CA ASP A 148 -19.71 2.67 -1.01
C ASP A 148 -18.81 1.89 -2.00
N LEU A 149 -19.36 1.28 -3.05
CA LEU A 149 -18.62 0.47 -4.03
C LEU A 149 -18.90 0.84 -5.49
N SER A 150 -20.13 1.24 -5.82
CA SER A 150 -20.59 1.48 -7.20
C SER A 150 -19.65 2.37 -8.02
N ALA A 151 -19.08 3.43 -7.42
CA ALA A 151 -18.14 4.31 -8.13
C ALA A 151 -16.79 3.66 -8.49
N ASN A 152 -16.43 2.58 -7.79
CA ASN A 152 -15.22 1.77 -8.00
C ASN A 152 -15.51 0.45 -8.72
N MET A 153 -16.75 0.18 -9.15
CA MET A 153 -17.00 -0.98 -10.00
C MET A 153 -16.32 -0.80 -11.36
N TRP A 154 -15.76 -1.89 -11.86
CA TRP A 154 -15.30 -2.02 -13.23
C TRP A 154 -16.52 -2.09 -14.15
N VAL A 155 -16.41 -1.47 -15.32
CA VAL A 155 -17.43 -1.54 -16.36
C VAL A 155 -16.77 -2.06 -17.61
N ASN A 156 -17.33 -3.11 -18.22
CA ASN A 156 -16.88 -3.58 -19.52
C ASN A 156 -17.20 -2.51 -20.56
N GLY A 157 -16.16 -1.85 -21.08
CA GLY A 157 -16.30 -0.86 -22.15
C GLY A 157 -16.53 -1.47 -23.53
N GLY A 158 -16.46 -2.80 -23.65
CA GLY A 158 -16.75 -3.57 -24.84
C GLY A 158 -18.24 -3.87 -25.02
N GLU A 159 -19.00 -3.92 -23.92
CA GLU A 159 -20.42 -4.29 -23.91
C GLU A 159 -21.36 -3.07 -24.06
N ILE A 160 -22.48 -3.28 -24.74
CA ILE A 160 -23.64 -2.37 -24.71
C ILE A 160 -24.68 -3.01 -23.80
N PRO A 161 -24.90 -2.47 -22.58
CA PRO A 161 -25.79 -3.10 -21.61
C PRO A 161 -27.21 -3.36 -22.14
N ASP A 162 -27.75 -4.52 -21.74
CA ASP A 162 -29.13 -4.95 -21.95
C ASP A 162 -29.50 -5.13 -23.44
N ASN A 163 -28.56 -5.58 -24.27
CA ASN A 163 -28.81 -5.79 -25.70
C ASN A 163 -28.87 -7.27 -26.14
N ASP A 164 -28.65 -8.21 -25.21
CA ASP A 164 -28.61 -9.67 -25.41
C ASP A 164 -27.54 -10.11 -26.43
N ILE A 165 -26.45 -9.34 -26.58
CA ILE A 165 -25.36 -9.58 -27.53
C ILE A 165 -24.02 -9.52 -26.78
N ASP A 166 -23.17 -10.51 -27.02
CA ASP A 166 -21.74 -10.45 -26.70
C ASP A 166 -21.07 -9.51 -27.72
N ASP A 167 -20.96 -8.23 -27.37
CA ASP A 167 -20.50 -7.17 -28.28
C ASP A 167 -18.98 -7.18 -28.48
N ASP A 168 -18.24 -7.69 -27.49
CA ASP A 168 -16.79 -7.79 -27.51
C ASP A 168 -16.25 -9.17 -27.95
N ASP A 169 -17.14 -10.14 -28.21
CA ASP A 169 -16.88 -11.51 -28.68
C ASP A 169 -15.99 -12.29 -27.69
N ASN A 170 -16.20 -12.07 -26.39
CA ASN A 170 -15.44 -12.71 -25.31
C ASN A 170 -16.05 -14.04 -24.82
N GLY A 171 -17.27 -14.37 -25.26
CA GLY A 171 -18.03 -15.56 -24.91
C GLY A 171 -19.08 -15.37 -23.81
N TYR A 172 -19.21 -14.16 -23.27
CA TYR A 172 -20.12 -13.78 -22.19
C TYR A 172 -20.99 -12.62 -22.66
N VAL A 173 -22.29 -12.85 -22.74
CA VAL A 173 -23.24 -11.81 -23.15
C VAL A 173 -23.42 -10.82 -22.00
N ASP A 174 -23.42 -9.51 -22.28
CA ASP A 174 -23.81 -8.46 -21.34
C ASP A 174 -23.01 -8.45 -20.01
N ASP A 175 -21.73 -8.87 -20.00
CA ASP A 175 -20.88 -9.01 -18.80
C ASP A 175 -20.36 -7.65 -18.23
N VAL A 176 -21.29 -6.71 -18.05
CA VAL A 176 -21.04 -5.29 -17.77
C VAL A 176 -20.18 -5.05 -16.53
N TYR A 177 -20.41 -5.79 -15.44
CA TYR A 177 -19.65 -5.66 -14.18
C TYR A 177 -18.75 -6.86 -13.90
N GLY A 178 -18.68 -7.79 -14.85
CA GLY A 178 -18.15 -9.15 -14.72
C GLY A 178 -19.25 -10.17 -14.99
N TYR A 179 -19.11 -11.39 -14.47
CA TYR A 179 -19.96 -12.52 -14.87
C TYR A 179 -20.21 -13.51 -13.72
N ASP A 180 -21.38 -14.16 -13.74
CA ASP A 180 -21.72 -15.25 -12.83
C ASP A 180 -21.48 -16.62 -13.50
N PHE A 181 -20.38 -17.24 -13.12
CA PHE A 181 -19.99 -18.57 -13.57
C PHE A 181 -20.77 -19.69 -12.87
N TYR A 182 -21.37 -19.43 -11.72
CA TYR A 182 -22.19 -20.43 -11.02
C TYR A 182 -23.55 -20.60 -11.70
N ASN A 183 -24.26 -19.50 -11.99
CA ASN A 183 -25.54 -19.53 -12.69
C ASN A 183 -25.40 -19.51 -14.21
N ASN A 184 -24.21 -19.17 -14.70
CA ASN A 184 -23.88 -19.00 -16.12
C ASN A 184 -24.77 -17.92 -16.77
N ASP A 185 -24.74 -16.73 -16.17
CA ASP A 185 -25.42 -15.53 -16.64
C ASP A 185 -24.58 -14.26 -16.36
N GLU A 186 -25.07 -13.15 -16.90
CA GLU A 186 -24.42 -11.84 -16.93
C GLU A 186 -24.44 -11.07 -15.59
N ASP A 187 -25.07 -11.62 -14.55
CA ASP A 187 -25.35 -10.90 -13.31
C ASP A 187 -24.50 -11.43 -12.12
N PRO A 188 -23.31 -10.85 -11.88
CA PRO A 188 -22.47 -11.22 -10.74
C PRO A 188 -22.91 -10.58 -9.42
N MET A 189 -24.18 -10.16 -9.28
CA MET A 189 -24.73 -9.62 -8.04
C MET A 189 -24.53 -10.58 -6.87
N ASP A 190 -24.07 -10.05 -5.74
CA ASP A 190 -23.86 -10.86 -4.53
C ASP A 190 -25.19 -11.21 -3.86
N ASP A 191 -25.46 -12.50 -3.74
CA ASP A 191 -26.61 -13.07 -3.04
C ASP A 191 -26.22 -13.82 -1.75
N HIS A 192 -24.93 -13.79 -1.39
CA HIS A 192 -24.42 -14.26 -0.11
C HIS A 192 -24.10 -13.05 0.77
N TYR A 193 -22.98 -12.35 0.54
CA TYR A 193 -22.45 -11.13 1.21
C TYR A 193 -20.90 -11.12 1.22
N HIS A 194 -20.27 -12.27 0.95
CA HIS A 194 -18.85 -12.49 1.27
C HIS A 194 -17.96 -11.76 0.27
N GLY A 195 -18.31 -11.81 -1.01
CA GLY A 195 -17.59 -11.11 -2.06
C GLY A 195 -17.73 -9.60 -1.95
N THR A 196 -18.90 -9.09 -1.59
CA THR A 196 -19.11 -7.66 -1.28
C THR A 196 -18.24 -7.20 -0.11
N HIS A 197 -18.10 -8.01 0.94
CA HIS A 197 -17.23 -7.69 2.07
C HIS A 197 -15.75 -7.65 1.65
N CYS A 198 -15.30 -8.62 0.84
CA CYS A 198 -13.96 -8.65 0.28
C CYS A 198 -13.69 -7.44 -0.62
N ALA A 199 -14.62 -7.12 -1.52
CA ALA A 199 -14.61 -5.95 -2.39
C ALA A 199 -14.51 -4.64 -1.60
N GLY A 200 -15.30 -4.48 -0.53
CA GLY A 200 -15.22 -3.33 0.36
C GLY A 200 -13.85 -3.16 1.03
N THR A 201 -13.23 -4.26 1.44
CA THR A 201 -11.88 -4.23 2.02
C THR A 201 -10.82 -3.82 0.99
N ILE A 202 -10.97 -4.27 -0.25
CA ILE A 202 -10.08 -3.90 -1.36
C ILE A 202 -10.27 -2.43 -1.74
N GLY A 203 -11.51 -2.02 -1.97
CA GLY A 203 -11.80 -0.79 -2.72
C GLY A 203 -13.15 -0.15 -2.46
N ALA A 204 -13.69 -0.19 -1.23
CA ALA A 204 -14.71 0.78 -0.86
C ALA A 204 -14.19 2.21 -1.09
N VAL A 205 -15.04 3.07 -1.62
CA VAL A 205 -14.68 4.41 -2.10
C VAL A 205 -14.23 5.25 -0.92
N GLY A 206 -12.95 5.63 -0.90
CA GLY A 206 -12.40 6.39 0.21
C GLY A 206 -12.64 7.89 0.08
N ASN A 207 -12.79 8.54 1.23
CA ASN A 207 -12.98 9.97 1.40
C ASN A 207 -14.24 10.52 0.70
N ASN A 208 -15.30 9.71 0.66
CA ASN A 208 -16.61 10.11 0.12
C ASN A 208 -17.57 10.57 1.24
N GLY A 209 -17.22 10.35 2.51
CA GLY A 209 -18.02 10.74 3.67
C GLY A 209 -19.13 9.75 4.00
N GLU A 210 -19.06 8.55 3.45
CA GLU A 210 -19.99 7.45 3.63
C GLU A 210 -19.29 6.23 4.24
N GLY A 211 -20.09 5.26 4.69
CA GLY A 211 -19.61 3.91 4.99
C GLY A 211 -18.22 3.76 5.63
N VAL A 212 -17.39 2.96 4.96
CA VAL A 212 -16.02 2.56 5.29
C VAL A 212 -15.10 3.03 4.15
N LEU A 213 -13.93 2.42 4.00
CA LEU A 213 -13.06 2.60 2.84
C LEU A 213 -12.21 1.36 2.63
N GLY A 214 -11.80 1.15 1.39
CA GLY A 214 -10.85 0.10 1.03
C GLY A 214 -9.41 0.53 1.21
N VAL A 215 -8.49 -0.43 1.01
CA VAL A 215 -7.06 -0.12 0.87
C VAL A 215 -6.83 0.83 -0.31
N CYS A 216 -7.54 0.63 -1.43
CA CYS A 216 -7.49 1.48 -2.62
C CYS A 216 -8.78 2.30 -2.73
N TRP A 217 -8.71 3.60 -2.46
CA TRP A 217 -9.87 4.50 -2.53
C TRP A 217 -10.39 4.67 -3.96
N ASP A 218 -9.50 4.60 -4.95
CA ASP A 218 -9.82 4.57 -6.38
C ASP A 218 -9.24 3.29 -6.99
N VAL A 219 -10.10 2.47 -7.58
CA VAL A 219 -9.78 1.18 -8.22
C VAL A 219 -10.97 0.75 -9.08
N ARG A 220 -10.79 -0.25 -9.94
CA ARG A 220 -11.88 -0.91 -10.65
C ARG A 220 -12.04 -2.35 -10.15
N ILE A 221 -13.18 -2.66 -9.53
CA ILE A 221 -13.52 -4.00 -9.04
C ILE A 221 -14.35 -4.72 -10.10
N MET A 222 -13.83 -5.84 -10.60
CA MET A 222 -14.54 -6.74 -11.51
C MET A 222 -15.09 -7.92 -10.70
N ALA A 223 -16.38 -8.21 -10.81
CA ALA A 223 -17.03 -9.25 -10.04
C ALA A 223 -17.09 -10.57 -10.83
N LEU A 224 -16.44 -11.62 -10.34
CA LEU A 224 -16.47 -12.95 -10.95
C LEU A 224 -17.08 -13.92 -9.93
N LYS A 225 -18.36 -14.22 -10.10
CA LYS A 225 -19.11 -15.04 -9.14
C LYS A 225 -18.95 -16.52 -9.51
N PHE A 226 -18.49 -17.33 -8.57
CA PHE A 226 -18.39 -18.79 -8.74
C PHE A 226 -18.97 -19.58 -7.55
N LEU A 227 -19.34 -18.87 -6.48
CA LEU A 227 -19.99 -19.42 -5.29
C LEU A 227 -21.46 -19.00 -5.25
N ASP A 228 -22.32 -19.92 -4.80
CA ASP A 228 -23.76 -19.71 -4.66
C ASP A 228 -24.16 -18.88 -3.43
N ALA A 229 -25.45 -18.61 -3.31
CA ALA A 229 -26.08 -17.90 -2.18
C ALA A 229 -25.85 -18.56 -0.80
N ALA A 230 -25.37 -19.80 -0.75
CA ALA A 230 -25.01 -20.51 0.47
C ALA A 230 -23.48 -20.59 0.68
N GLY A 231 -22.70 -19.98 -0.21
CA GLY A 231 -21.24 -19.91 -0.17
C GLY A 231 -20.54 -21.16 -0.70
N TYR A 232 -21.23 -22.00 -1.49
CA TYR A 232 -20.68 -23.22 -2.07
C TYR A 232 -20.41 -23.08 -3.57
N GLY A 233 -19.33 -23.73 -4.00
CA GLY A 233 -18.96 -23.93 -5.40
C GLY A 233 -17.89 -25.00 -5.48
N TRP A 234 -17.52 -25.41 -6.69
CA TRP A 234 -16.52 -26.44 -6.91
C TRP A 234 -15.21 -25.82 -7.37
N SER A 235 -14.07 -26.44 -7.03
CA SER A 235 -12.77 -25.97 -7.54
C SER A 235 -12.59 -26.14 -9.07
N SER A 236 -13.56 -26.78 -9.72
CA SER A 236 -13.62 -26.92 -11.18
C SER A 236 -14.40 -25.82 -11.87
N ASP A 237 -15.15 -25.02 -11.10
CA ASP A 237 -15.95 -23.91 -11.58
C ASP A 237 -15.06 -22.66 -11.77
#